data_AF-A2DD93-F1
#
_entry.id   AF-A2DD93-F1
#
_cell.length_a   1.000
_cell.length_b   1.000
_cell.length_c   1.000
_cell.angle_alpha   90.00
_cell.angle_beta   90.00
_cell.angle_gamma   90.00
#
_symmetry.space_group_name_H-M   'P 1'
#
loop_
_entity.id
_entity.type
_entity.pdbx_description
1 polymer ?
#
loop_
_entity_poly.entity_id
_entity_poly.type
_entity_poly.pdbx_seq_one_letter_code
_entity_poly.pdbx_strand_id
1 'polypeptide(L)'
;MEFTTFKKGRYEYGFIDNELYLKVFYHDIQLGGYFTNKNEARWNDKKYKYSILTEIDDKYRDTDGLFQFSIVYPELRTFNVWKQKNNPLNEPKVIKSDHKPCNVTGYQYIKVLADRKDDLCVWGGLCLSDSDALIDGCQGLTDWYFAIGYTGVMWAKQVTIPSNGVGVNVVSLWVRASKKIIYEPCITSLPVMIQNLQIFSFIFIFLYE
;
A
#
# COMPACT_ATOMS: atom_id res chain seq x y z
N MET A 1 9.32 4.04 -15.99
CA MET A 1 8.73 4.64 -14.78
C MET A 1 9.81 4.61 -13.73
N GLU A 2 10.38 5.77 -13.42
CA GLU A 2 11.39 5.86 -12.37
C GLU A 2 10.71 6.41 -11.13
N PHE A 3 10.53 5.55 -10.13
CA PHE A 3 10.09 5.98 -8.81
C PHE A 3 11.32 6.47 -8.07
N THR A 4 11.46 7.78 -7.91
CA THR A 4 12.42 8.30 -6.93
C THR A 4 11.85 8.02 -5.56
N THR A 5 12.58 7.25 -4.76
CA THR A 5 12.21 6.95 -3.38
C THR A 5 13.22 7.54 -2.40
N PHE A 6 12.77 7.78 -1.18
CA PHE A 6 13.62 8.21 -0.07
C PHE A 6 13.17 7.54 1.22
N LYS A 7 14.06 7.48 2.21
CA LYS A 7 13.75 6.90 3.52
C LYS A 7 13.62 7.98 4.58
N LYS A 8 12.66 7.79 5.50
CA LYS A 8 12.58 8.53 6.77
C LYS A 8 12.41 7.52 7.90
N GLY A 9 13.47 7.35 8.70
CA GLY A 9 13.56 6.22 9.63
C GLY A 9 13.52 4.89 8.87
N ARG A 10 12.67 3.97 9.32
CA ARG A 10 12.48 2.66 8.68
C ARG A 10 11.53 2.66 7.48
N TYR A 11 10.84 3.77 7.22
CA TYR A 11 9.81 3.87 6.19
C TYR A 11 10.40 4.39 4.88
N GLU A 12 9.96 3.82 3.77
CA GLU A 12 10.32 4.26 2.43
C GLU A 12 9.14 4.95 1.77
N TYR A 13 9.40 6.13 1.21
CA TYR A 13 8.43 6.97 0.56
C TYR A 13 8.81 7.17 -0.91
N GLY A 14 7.82 7.44 -1.75
CA GLY A 14 8.02 7.69 -3.17
C GLY A 14 6.91 8.55 -3.74
N PHE A 15 7.16 9.14 -4.90
CA PHE A 15 6.15 9.89 -5.63
C PHE A 15 5.51 9.02 -6.71
N ILE A 16 4.18 8.97 -6.70
CA ILE A 16 3.38 8.30 -7.72
C ILE A 16 2.36 9.33 -8.20
N ASP A 17 2.42 9.68 -9.49
CA ASP A 17 1.54 10.69 -10.11
C ASP A 17 1.53 12.02 -9.33
N ASN A 18 2.72 12.51 -8.95
CA ASN A 18 2.97 13.74 -8.17
C ASN A 18 2.42 13.77 -6.73
N GLU A 19 1.89 12.64 -6.25
CA GLU A 19 1.47 12.48 -4.87
C GLU A 19 2.48 11.67 -4.07
N LEU A 20 2.59 11.97 -2.78
CA LEU A 20 3.51 11.29 -1.87
C LEU A 20 2.85 10.02 -1.36
N TYR A 21 3.59 8.91 -1.41
CA TYR A 21 3.14 7.63 -0.90
C TYR A 21 4.16 7.00 0.04
N LEU A 22 3.67 6.27 1.04
CA LEU A 22 4.42 5.34 1.87
C LEU A 22 4.35 3.94 1.23
N LYS A 23 5.51 3.30 1.05
CA LYS A 23 5.58 1.88 0.69
C LYS A 23 5.11 1.07 1.90
N VAL A 24 4.05 0.32 1.73
CA VAL A 24 3.47 -0.53 2.81
C VAL A 24 3.67 -2.02 2.54
N PHE A 25 4.04 -2.36 1.30
CA PHE A 25 4.37 -3.72 0.90
C PHE A 25 5.36 -3.70 -0.26
N TYR A 26 6.29 -4.65 -0.28
CA TYR A 26 7.15 -4.92 -1.41
C TYR A 26 7.59 -6.38 -1.41
N HIS A 27 7.48 -7.01 -2.57
CA HIS A 27 7.85 -8.40 -2.78
C HIS A 27 8.66 -8.53 -4.05
N ASP A 28 9.86 -9.08 -3.92
CA ASP A 28 10.74 -9.49 -5.01
C ASP A 28 11.03 -10.98 -4.83
N ILE A 29 10.39 -11.83 -5.63
CA ILE A 29 10.52 -13.30 -5.48
C ILE A 29 11.88 -13.82 -5.97
N GLN A 30 12.60 -13.08 -6.81
CA GLN A 30 13.91 -13.50 -7.29
C GLN A 30 14.99 -13.30 -6.24
N LEU A 31 14.89 -12.23 -5.45
CA LEU A 31 15.88 -11.90 -4.42
C LEU A 31 15.45 -12.36 -3.02
N GLY A 32 14.16 -12.32 -2.71
CA GLY A 32 13.61 -12.61 -1.38
C GLY A 32 12.93 -13.96 -1.22
N GLY A 33 12.68 -14.66 -2.32
CA GLY A 33 11.80 -15.83 -2.37
C GLY A 33 10.35 -15.49 -2.04
N TYR A 34 9.55 -16.51 -1.75
CA TYR A 34 8.12 -16.34 -1.45
C TYR A 34 7.87 -16.05 0.04
N PHE A 35 6.68 -15.52 0.36
CA PHE A 35 6.21 -15.54 1.73
C PHE A 35 5.90 -16.98 2.13
N THR A 36 6.32 -17.38 3.33
CA THR A 36 6.12 -18.75 3.85
C THR A 36 4.65 -19.02 4.13
N ASN A 37 3.89 -17.98 4.49
CA ASN A 37 2.46 -18.03 4.72
C ASN A 37 1.86 -16.61 4.74
N LYS A 38 0.52 -16.53 4.80
CA LYS A 38 -0.21 -15.26 4.86
C LYS A 38 0.09 -14.41 6.11
N ASN A 39 0.54 -15.01 7.22
CA ASN A 39 0.92 -14.24 8.41
C ASN A 39 2.25 -13.50 8.19
N GLU A 40 3.25 -14.14 7.57
CA GLU A 40 4.48 -13.45 7.14
C GLU A 40 4.16 -12.36 6.12
N ALA A 41 3.18 -12.56 5.23
CA ALA A 41 2.77 -11.55 4.26
C ALA A 41 2.04 -10.34 4.88
N ARG A 42 1.45 -10.48 6.08
CA ARG A 42 0.79 -9.36 6.79
C ARG A 42 1.79 -8.39 7.39
N TRP A 43 2.91 -8.91 7.88
CA TRP A 43 3.97 -8.13 8.50
C TRP A 43 5.31 -8.83 8.37
N ASN A 44 6.31 -8.12 7.81
CA ASN A 44 7.69 -8.58 7.65
C ASN A 44 8.58 -7.38 7.31
N ASP A 45 9.76 -7.28 7.92
CA ASP A 45 10.68 -6.16 7.74
C ASP A 45 11.85 -6.48 6.79
N LYS A 46 11.88 -7.69 6.21
CA LYS A 46 12.91 -8.09 5.26
C LYS A 46 12.84 -7.29 3.97
N LYS A 47 13.98 -6.82 3.49
CA LYS A 47 14.13 -5.94 2.31
C LYS A 47 13.32 -6.38 1.08
N TYR A 48 13.34 -7.67 0.74
CA TYR A 48 12.70 -8.23 -0.48
C TYR A 48 11.33 -8.89 -0.21
N LYS A 49 10.90 -8.90 1.05
CA LYS A 49 9.61 -9.42 1.53
C LYS A 49 9.06 -8.46 2.58
N TYR A 50 8.98 -7.19 2.22
CA TYR A 50 8.58 -6.13 3.13
C TYR A 50 7.06 -6.04 3.20
N SER A 51 6.52 -5.93 4.40
CA SER A 51 5.09 -5.73 4.65
C SER A 51 4.89 -5.06 6.00
N ILE A 52 4.11 -3.98 5.99
CA ILE A 52 3.59 -3.31 7.20
C ILE A 52 2.09 -3.06 7.03
N LEU A 53 1.39 -3.98 6.34
CA LEU A 53 -0.03 -3.83 6.04
C LEU A 53 -0.88 -3.70 7.31
N THR A 54 -0.43 -4.29 8.43
CA THR A 54 -1.07 -4.18 9.75
C THR A 54 -0.92 -2.81 10.41
N GLU A 55 -0.06 -1.93 9.87
CA GLU A 55 0.23 -0.60 10.43
C GLU A 55 -0.50 0.53 9.67
N ILE A 56 -1.31 0.18 8.67
CA ILE A 56 -2.15 1.14 7.95
C ILE A 56 -3.37 1.44 8.80
N ASP A 57 -3.34 2.60 9.47
CA ASP A 57 -4.39 3.13 10.33
C ASP A 57 -5.04 4.39 9.72
N ASP A 58 -6.03 4.96 10.40
CA ASP A 58 -6.86 6.06 9.91
C ASP A 58 -6.09 7.36 9.61
N LYS A 59 -4.82 7.52 10.05
CA LYS A 59 -4.02 8.72 9.72
C LYS A 59 -3.66 8.82 8.24
N TYR A 60 -3.77 7.71 7.50
CA TYR A 60 -3.53 7.66 6.04
C TYR A 60 -4.80 7.88 5.22
N ARG A 61 -5.95 8.13 5.85
CA ARG A 61 -7.17 8.50 5.12
C ARG A 61 -7.07 9.91 4.58
N ASP A 62 -7.68 10.14 3.43
CA ASP A 62 -7.90 11.46 2.86
C ASP A 62 -9.10 12.15 3.56
N THR A 63 -9.39 13.39 3.19
CA THR A 63 -10.47 14.21 3.77
C THR A 63 -11.87 13.62 3.53
N ASP A 64 -12.03 12.75 2.55
CA ASP A 64 -13.25 11.96 2.30
C ASP A 64 -13.37 10.70 3.19
N GLY A 65 -12.38 10.47 4.06
CA GLY A 65 -12.32 9.32 4.94
C GLY A 65 -12.03 8.00 4.21
N LEU A 66 -11.48 8.03 3.01
CA LEU A 66 -11.03 6.86 2.24
C LEU A 66 -9.49 6.78 2.24
N PHE A 67 -8.97 5.56 2.08
CA PHE A 67 -7.55 5.38 1.76
C PHE A 67 -7.35 5.53 0.27
N GLN A 68 -6.29 6.22 -0.13
CA GLN A 68 -5.81 6.21 -1.52
C GLN A 68 -4.59 5.27 -1.61
N PHE A 69 -4.68 4.24 -2.43
CA PHE A 69 -3.63 3.26 -2.62
C PHE A 69 -3.01 3.34 -4.01
N SER A 70 -1.82 2.76 -4.15
CA SER A 70 -1.27 2.41 -5.45
C SER A 70 -0.59 1.05 -5.43
N ILE A 71 -0.91 0.21 -6.42
CA ILE A 71 -0.23 -1.06 -6.69
C ILE A 71 0.64 -0.85 -7.92
N VAL A 72 1.90 -1.26 -7.83
CA VAL A 72 2.92 -0.96 -8.83
C VAL A 72 3.59 -2.26 -9.27
N TYR A 73 3.70 -2.44 -10.58
CA TYR A 73 4.44 -3.52 -11.24
C TYR A 73 5.61 -2.94 -12.04
N PRO A 74 6.81 -2.86 -11.45
CA PRO A 74 7.95 -2.19 -12.09
C PRO A 74 8.35 -2.81 -13.43
N GLU A 75 8.31 -4.15 -13.53
CA GLU A 75 8.67 -4.91 -14.73
C GLU A 75 7.78 -4.56 -15.92
N LEU A 76 6.50 -4.33 -15.66
CA LEU A 76 5.49 -3.98 -16.66
C LEU A 76 5.39 -2.47 -16.89
N ARG A 77 6.10 -1.65 -16.10
CA ARG A 77 6.02 -0.18 -16.10
C ARG A 77 4.58 0.33 -15.97
N THR A 78 3.78 -0.36 -15.17
CA THR A 78 2.35 -0.06 -14.98
C THR A 78 1.97 -0.02 -13.49
N PHE A 79 0.87 0.65 -13.20
CA PHE A 79 0.34 0.80 -11.85
C PHE A 79 -1.14 1.14 -11.88
N ASN A 80 -1.80 0.93 -10.75
CA ASN A 80 -3.14 1.47 -10.51
C ASN A 80 -3.10 2.40 -9.28
N VAL A 81 -3.98 3.39 -9.29
CA VAL A 81 -4.29 4.31 -8.20
C VAL A 81 -5.79 4.32 -8.04
N TRP A 82 -6.25 4.10 -6.81
CA TRP A 82 -7.67 4.06 -6.47
C TRP A 82 -7.86 4.45 -5.02
N LYS A 83 -9.11 4.68 -4.64
CA LYS A 83 -9.53 4.77 -3.25
C LYS A 83 -10.39 3.60 -2.83
N GLN A 84 -10.31 3.22 -1.57
CA GLN A 84 -11.26 2.31 -0.92
C GLN A 84 -11.41 2.66 0.57
N LYS A 85 -12.52 2.24 1.17
CA LYS A 85 -12.86 2.56 2.56
C LYS A 85 -12.02 1.77 3.55
N ASN A 86 -11.76 0.49 3.32
CA ASN A 86 -11.06 -0.32 4.31
C ASN A 86 -9.59 -0.51 3.94
N ASN A 87 -8.75 -0.79 4.94
CA ASN A 87 -7.49 -1.46 4.68
C ASN A 87 -7.81 -2.79 3.98
N PRO A 88 -7.13 -3.18 2.88
CA PRO A 88 -7.37 -4.45 2.20
C PRO A 88 -7.37 -5.69 3.13
N LEU A 89 -6.65 -5.65 4.25
CA LEU A 89 -6.68 -6.70 5.29
C LEU A 89 -8.00 -6.82 6.05
N ASN A 90 -8.82 -5.78 6.01
CA ASN A 90 -10.08 -5.65 6.74
C ASN A 90 -11.28 -5.66 5.79
N GLU A 91 -11.07 -5.77 4.48
CA GLU A 91 -12.18 -6.03 3.56
C GLU A 91 -12.78 -7.40 3.88
N PRO A 92 -14.12 -7.54 3.85
CA PRO A 92 -14.76 -8.80 4.12
C PRO A 92 -14.31 -9.84 3.09
N LYS A 93 -14.09 -11.07 3.56
CA LYS A 93 -13.89 -12.20 2.65
C LYS A 93 -15.20 -12.45 1.92
N VAL A 94 -15.24 -12.20 0.62
CA VAL A 94 -16.38 -12.52 -0.23
C VAL A 94 -16.25 -13.97 -0.67
N ILE A 95 -17.08 -14.86 -0.12
CA ILE A 95 -17.23 -16.23 -0.63
C ILE A 95 -18.34 -16.18 -1.67
N LYS A 96 -18.00 -16.03 -2.96
CA LYS A 96 -18.99 -16.07 -4.04
C LYS A 96 -18.59 -17.04 -5.12
N SER A 97 -19.60 -17.75 -5.64
CA SER A 97 -19.53 -18.59 -6.83
C SER A 97 -19.81 -17.82 -8.12
N ASP A 98 -20.10 -16.50 -8.04
CA ASP A 98 -20.62 -15.71 -9.17
C ASP A 98 -19.54 -15.04 -10.04
N HIS A 99 -18.26 -15.41 -9.89
CA HIS A 99 -17.13 -14.95 -10.72
C HIS A 99 -17.06 -13.42 -10.88
N LYS A 100 -17.19 -12.68 -9.77
CA LYS A 100 -17.13 -11.21 -9.80
C LYS A 100 -15.84 -10.67 -9.18
N PRO A 101 -15.35 -9.53 -9.69
CA PRO A 101 -14.20 -8.85 -9.11
C PRO A 101 -14.47 -8.46 -7.65
N CYS A 102 -13.38 -8.20 -6.93
CA CYS A 102 -13.45 -7.70 -5.57
C CYS A 102 -14.31 -6.41 -5.51
N ASN A 103 -15.40 -6.43 -4.74
CA ASN A 103 -16.25 -5.26 -4.54
C ASN A 103 -15.86 -4.54 -3.25
N VAL A 104 -14.77 -3.77 -3.29
CA VAL A 104 -14.30 -3.03 -2.10
C VAL A 104 -15.26 -1.91 -1.75
N THR A 105 -15.47 -1.70 -0.46
CA THR A 105 -16.36 -0.64 0.00
C THR A 105 -15.77 0.72 -0.37
N GLY A 106 -16.56 1.61 -0.97
CA GLY A 106 -16.11 2.97 -1.29
C GLY A 106 -15.04 3.03 -2.39
N TYR A 107 -15.03 2.07 -3.32
CA TYR A 107 -14.16 2.12 -4.49
C TYR A 107 -14.30 3.45 -5.24
N GLN A 108 -13.18 4.11 -5.52
CA GLN A 108 -13.12 5.22 -6.47
C GLN A 108 -11.92 5.07 -7.39
N TYR A 109 -12.18 5.15 -8.70
CA TYR A 109 -11.16 5.18 -9.73
C TYR A 109 -10.38 6.50 -9.67
N ILE A 110 -9.04 6.42 -9.78
CA ILE A 110 -8.18 7.59 -10.03
C ILE A 110 -7.40 7.36 -11.34
N LYS A 111 -6.66 6.25 -11.42
CA LYS A 111 -5.85 5.90 -12.60
C LYS A 111 -5.61 4.41 -12.66
N VAL A 112 -6.01 3.73 -13.72
CA VAL A 112 -5.83 2.28 -13.87
C VAL A 112 -5.08 2.03 -15.17
N LEU A 113 -3.85 1.55 -15.07
CA LEU A 113 -3.02 1.19 -16.23
C LEU A 113 -2.77 -0.32 -16.32
N ALA A 114 -2.90 -1.03 -15.20
CA ALA A 114 -2.88 -2.48 -15.12
C ALA A 114 -4.32 -2.94 -14.94
N ASP A 115 -5.03 -3.14 -16.05
CA ASP A 115 -6.38 -3.70 -16.03
C ASP A 115 -6.43 -5.00 -16.81
N ARG A 116 -7.50 -5.75 -16.60
CA ARG A 116 -7.90 -6.85 -17.46
C ARG A 116 -9.14 -6.44 -18.25
N LYS A 117 -9.22 -6.94 -19.48
CA LYS A 117 -10.35 -6.66 -20.39
C LYS A 117 -11.41 -7.76 -20.38
N ASP A 118 -11.16 -8.86 -19.69
CA ASP A 118 -12.15 -9.93 -19.50
C ASP A 118 -13.12 -9.60 -18.37
N ASP A 119 -14.32 -10.16 -18.50
CA ASP A 119 -15.44 -10.00 -17.57
C ASP A 119 -15.26 -10.79 -16.27
N LEU A 120 -14.33 -11.75 -16.24
CA LEU A 120 -14.06 -12.59 -15.08
C LEU A 120 -13.33 -11.82 -13.98
N CYS A 121 -12.38 -10.93 -14.31
CA CYS A 121 -11.82 -10.04 -13.30
C CYS A 121 -11.28 -8.70 -13.81
N VAL A 122 -12.13 -7.70 -13.82
CA VAL A 122 -11.72 -6.29 -13.99
C VAL A 122 -11.21 -5.69 -12.68
N TRP A 123 -10.34 -4.68 -12.78
CA TRP A 123 -9.82 -3.97 -11.62
C TRP A 123 -10.94 -3.29 -10.80
N GLY A 124 -11.01 -3.62 -9.50
CA GLY A 124 -12.02 -3.06 -8.57
C GLY A 124 -11.47 -2.72 -7.18
N GLY A 125 -10.15 -2.69 -7.02
CA GLY A 125 -9.48 -2.56 -5.72
C GLY A 125 -9.03 -3.91 -5.17
N LEU A 126 -8.65 -3.93 -3.89
CA LEU A 126 -8.01 -5.08 -3.24
C LEU A 126 -8.77 -5.54 -1.99
N CYS A 127 -8.95 -6.85 -1.83
CA CYS A 127 -9.54 -7.47 -0.64
C CYS A 127 -8.79 -8.74 -0.22
N LEU A 128 -9.12 -9.24 0.97
CA LEU A 128 -8.61 -10.51 1.47
C LEU A 128 -8.87 -11.64 0.48
N SER A 129 -7.80 -12.32 0.08
CA SER A 129 -7.85 -13.39 -0.89
C SER A 129 -8.21 -14.74 -0.24
N ASP A 130 -8.95 -15.57 -0.97
CA ASP A 130 -9.17 -16.99 -0.68
C ASP A 130 -8.18 -17.93 -1.38
N SER A 131 -7.32 -17.40 -2.25
CA SER A 131 -6.24 -18.11 -2.94
C SER A 131 -4.95 -18.16 -2.08
N ASP A 132 -3.81 -18.44 -2.70
CA ASP A 132 -2.47 -18.40 -2.11
C ASP A 132 -1.81 -17.00 -2.11
N ALA A 133 -2.56 -15.97 -2.49
CA ALA A 133 -2.23 -14.60 -2.12
C ALA A 133 -2.82 -14.25 -0.74
N LEU A 134 -2.25 -13.25 -0.06
CA LEU A 134 -2.88 -12.67 1.13
C LEU A 134 -4.08 -11.81 0.73
N ILE A 135 -3.91 -11.01 -0.32
CA ILE A 135 -4.86 -10.06 -0.87
C ILE A 135 -4.79 -10.15 -2.40
N ASP A 136 -5.92 -10.00 -3.07
CA ASP A 136 -5.99 -9.90 -4.54
C ASP A 136 -7.16 -8.99 -4.97
N GLY A 137 -7.26 -8.72 -6.28
CA GLY A 137 -8.38 -7.96 -6.85
C GLY A 137 -9.51 -8.83 -7.41
N CYS A 138 -9.40 -10.16 -7.31
CA CYS A 138 -10.16 -11.15 -8.06
C CYS A 138 -10.63 -12.31 -7.18
N GLN A 139 -11.21 -11.96 -6.04
CA GLN A 139 -11.62 -12.92 -5.03
C GLN A 139 -12.64 -13.94 -5.57
N GLY A 140 -12.45 -15.23 -5.24
CA GLY A 140 -13.41 -16.29 -5.57
C GLY A 140 -13.28 -16.87 -6.99
N LEU A 141 -12.24 -16.49 -7.74
CA LEU A 141 -11.92 -17.06 -9.04
C LEU A 141 -10.86 -18.16 -8.94
N THR A 142 -10.87 -19.09 -9.90
CA THR A 142 -9.80 -20.11 -10.02
C THR A 142 -8.43 -19.48 -10.23
N ASP A 143 -8.36 -18.45 -11.07
CA ASP A 143 -7.18 -17.63 -11.21
C ASP A 143 -7.39 -16.31 -10.46
N TRP A 144 -6.46 -15.98 -9.58
CA TRP A 144 -6.43 -14.70 -8.88
C TRP A 144 -5.46 -13.75 -9.59
N TYR A 145 -5.77 -12.46 -9.58
CA TYR A 145 -4.96 -11.43 -10.22
C TYR A 145 -4.76 -10.28 -9.27
N PHE A 146 -3.73 -9.49 -9.55
CA PHE A 146 -3.31 -8.38 -8.71
C PHE A 146 -2.88 -8.80 -7.29
N ALA A 147 -2.14 -9.90 -7.21
CA ALA A 147 -1.78 -10.56 -5.97
C ALA A 147 -0.81 -9.73 -5.13
N ILE A 148 -1.10 -9.67 -3.83
CA ILE A 148 -0.24 -9.16 -2.77
C ILE A 148 -0.04 -10.27 -1.73
N GLY A 149 1.22 -10.49 -1.33
CA GLY A 149 1.56 -11.49 -0.31
C GLY A 149 1.53 -12.93 -0.82
N TYR A 150 2.02 -13.17 -2.04
CA TYR A 150 2.02 -14.48 -2.70
C TYR A 150 2.97 -15.49 -2.03
N THR A 151 2.49 -16.73 -1.85
CA THR A 151 3.19 -17.80 -1.11
C THR A 151 3.90 -18.84 -1.99
N GLY A 152 3.95 -18.65 -3.33
CA GLY A 152 4.78 -19.48 -4.21
C GLY A 152 4.09 -20.72 -4.79
N VAL A 153 2.75 -20.74 -4.89
CA VAL A 153 2.03 -21.83 -5.57
C VAL A 153 1.91 -21.60 -7.07
N MET A 154 1.79 -22.66 -7.86
CA MET A 154 1.62 -22.53 -9.30
C MET A 154 0.37 -21.71 -9.66
N TRP A 155 0.55 -20.66 -10.47
CA TRP A 155 -0.50 -19.84 -11.04
C TRP A 155 -0.34 -19.81 -12.56
N ALA A 156 -1.39 -20.12 -13.32
CA ALA A 156 -1.34 -20.23 -14.78
C ALA A 156 -0.11 -21.01 -15.31
N LYS A 157 0.25 -22.12 -14.63
CA LYS A 157 1.42 -22.97 -14.91
C LYS A 157 2.80 -22.33 -14.67
N GLN A 158 2.85 -21.20 -13.99
CA GLN A 158 4.07 -20.46 -13.64
C GLN A 158 4.17 -20.26 -12.12
N VAL A 159 5.38 -20.04 -11.60
CA VAL A 159 5.60 -19.73 -10.18
C VAL A 159 6.05 -18.27 -10.05
N THR A 160 5.12 -17.39 -10.39
CA THR A 160 5.28 -15.94 -10.49
C THR A 160 4.13 -15.25 -9.75
N ILE A 161 4.34 -14.00 -9.32
CA ILE A 161 3.29 -13.19 -8.71
C ILE A 161 2.23 -12.86 -9.79
N PRO A 162 0.95 -13.17 -9.57
CA PRO A 162 -0.10 -12.81 -10.52
C PRO A 162 -0.35 -11.30 -10.58
N SER A 163 -0.10 -10.69 -11.74
CA SER A 163 -0.39 -9.27 -12.02
C SER A 163 -1.70 -9.15 -12.80
N ASN A 164 -1.78 -8.32 -13.85
CA ASN A 164 -2.98 -8.03 -14.64
C ASN A 164 -3.16 -8.96 -15.86
N GLY A 165 -2.93 -10.26 -15.68
CA GLY A 165 -2.98 -11.26 -16.76
C GLY A 165 -1.62 -11.85 -17.14
N VAL A 166 -0.56 -11.39 -16.47
CA VAL A 166 0.82 -11.87 -16.65
C VAL A 166 1.46 -12.13 -15.29
N GLY A 167 2.41 -13.06 -15.26
CA GLY A 167 3.27 -13.29 -14.11
C GLY A 167 4.35 -12.23 -14.00
N VAL A 168 4.62 -11.74 -12.79
CA VAL A 168 5.71 -10.81 -12.48
C VAL A 168 6.55 -11.33 -11.32
N ASN A 169 7.75 -10.80 -11.16
CA ASN A 169 8.62 -11.11 -10.04
C ASN A 169 8.57 -10.05 -8.93
N VAL A 170 8.15 -8.83 -9.29
CA VAL A 170 8.18 -7.68 -8.40
C VAL A 170 6.83 -6.98 -8.34
N VAL A 171 6.33 -6.78 -7.12
CA VAL A 171 5.15 -5.94 -6.85
C VAL A 171 5.37 -5.09 -5.60
N SER A 172 4.77 -3.90 -5.57
CA SER A 172 4.68 -3.09 -4.36
C SER A 172 3.30 -2.49 -4.18
N LEU A 173 2.89 -2.32 -2.92
CA LEU A 173 1.69 -1.60 -2.53
C LEU A 173 2.08 -0.37 -1.72
N TRP A 174 1.36 0.70 -1.97
CA TRP A 174 1.63 2.03 -1.46
C TRP A 174 0.34 2.65 -0.94
N VAL A 175 0.42 3.41 0.15
CA VAL A 175 -0.70 4.23 0.66
C VAL A 175 -0.32 5.70 0.59
N ARG A 176 -1.25 6.58 0.20
CA ARG A 176 -0.99 8.02 0.12
C ARG A 176 -0.61 8.52 1.50
N ALA A 177 0.43 9.35 1.54
CA ALA A 177 0.97 9.92 2.76
C ALA A 177 0.91 11.44 2.70
N SER A 178 0.84 12.09 3.87
CA SER A 178 0.86 13.54 3.95
C SER A 178 2.23 14.09 3.57
N LYS A 179 2.28 15.07 2.65
CA LYS A 179 3.51 15.80 2.29
C LYS A 179 4.16 16.51 3.49
N LYS A 180 3.43 16.71 4.60
CA LYS A 180 3.97 17.23 5.87
C LYS A 180 5.14 16.37 6.40
N ILE A 181 5.14 15.07 6.12
CA ILE A 181 6.23 14.14 6.50
C ILE A 181 7.59 14.60 5.95
N ILE A 182 7.62 15.28 4.80
CA ILE A 182 8.87 15.77 4.20
C ILE A 182 9.45 16.93 5.01
N TYR A 183 8.60 17.76 5.62
CA TYR A 183 9.00 19.00 6.30
C TYR A 183 9.14 18.86 7.81
N GLU A 184 8.63 17.77 8.40
CA GLU A 184 8.79 17.49 9.83
C GLU A 184 10.27 17.21 10.16
N PRO A 185 10.90 18.04 11.01
CA PRO A 185 12.29 17.84 11.40
C PRO A 185 12.45 16.47 12.07
N CYS A 186 13.57 15.80 11.80
CA CYS A 186 13.95 14.61 12.54
C CYS A 186 14.35 15.05 13.95
N ILE A 187 13.36 15.23 14.84
CA ILE A 187 13.63 15.47 16.26
C ILE A 187 14.07 14.12 16.82
N THR A 188 15.35 13.78 16.66
CA THR A 188 16.02 12.83 17.55
C THR A 188 15.79 13.35 18.95
N SER A 189 15.15 12.55 19.80
CA SER A 189 14.88 12.86 21.20
C SER A 189 16.07 13.58 21.83
N LEU A 190 15.97 14.90 21.99
CA LEU A 190 16.81 15.57 22.97
C LEU A 190 16.43 14.93 24.32
N PRO A 191 17.40 14.46 25.11
CA PRO A 191 17.08 13.94 26.44
C PRO A 191 16.29 15.00 27.18
N VAL A 192 15.28 14.55 27.93
CA VAL A 192 14.40 15.37 28.78
C VAL A 192 15.25 16.04 29.86
N MET A 193 15.95 17.11 29.50
CA MET A 193 16.75 17.97 30.39
C MET A 193 16.65 19.45 29.99
N ILE A 194 15.69 19.80 29.12
CA ILE A 194 15.32 21.19 28.85
C ILE A 194 13.79 21.31 28.74
N GLN A 195 13.07 20.93 29.81
CA GLN A 195 11.68 21.35 30.02
C GLN A 195 11.53 22.32 31.22
N ASN A 196 12.64 22.70 31.87
CA ASN A 196 12.63 23.62 33.01
C ASN A 196 13.41 24.91 32.73
N LEU A 197 13.02 25.63 31.69
CA LEU A 197 13.19 27.08 31.67
C LEU A 197 11.88 27.68 31.17
N GLN A 198 10.99 27.94 32.13
CA GLN A 198 9.98 28.98 31.96
C GLN A 198 10.68 30.34 31.73
N ILE A 199 9.84 31.34 31.51
CA ILE A 199 10.10 32.78 31.47
C ILE A 199 10.71 33.28 30.13
N PHE A 200 10.13 34.22 29.37
CA PHE A 200 9.19 35.30 29.66
C PHE A 200 8.20 35.53 28.50
N SER A 201 6.96 35.79 28.89
CA SER A 201 5.91 36.45 28.11
C SER A 201 6.36 37.81 27.57
N PHE A 202 6.18 38.08 26.28
CA PHE A 202 6.10 39.44 25.75
C PHE A 202 4.71 39.70 25.18
N ILE A 203 3.88 40.31 26.02
CA ILE A 203 2.71 41.08 25.63
C ILE A 203 3.25 42.42 25.11
N PHE A 204 3.06 42.74 23.83
CA PHE A 204 3.21 44.11 23.34
C PHE A 204 1.86 44.82 23.43
N ILE A 205 1.68 45.63 24.48
CA ILE A 205 0.69 46.72 24.50
C ILE A 205 1.44 47.98 24.02
N PHE A 206 0.99 48.56 22.91
CA PHE A 206 1.38 49.91 22.49
C PHE A 206 0.21 50.86 22.73
N LEU A 207 0.39 51.77 23.69
CA LEU A 207 -0.35 53.02 23.97
C LEU A 207 0.61 53.83 24.87
N TYR A 208 0.99 55.09 24.71
CA TYR A 208 0.63 56.27 23.89
C TYR A 208 1.88 57.18 23.86
N GLU A 209 2.05 57.99 22.82
CA GLU A 209 2.04 59.47 22.91
C GLU A 209 1.32 60.02 21.67
#